data_AF-A0A8C5S532-F1
#
_entry.id   AF-A0A8C5S532-F1
#
_cell.length_a   1.000
_cell.length_b   1.000
_cell.length_c   1.000
_cell.angle_alpha   90.00
_cell.angle_beta   90.00
_cell.angle_gamma   90.00
#
_symmetry.space_group_name_H-M   'P 1'
#
loop_
_entity.id
_entity.type
_entity.pdbx_description
1 polymer ?
#
loop_
_entity_poly.entity_id
_entity_poly.type
_entity_poly.pdbx_seq_one_letter_code
_entity_poly.pdbx_strand_id
1 'polypeptide(L)' 'MVKKVAIVGAGVSGLTSIKCCLEEGLEPTCFEQSDDIGGLWRFTVSYDSRV' A
#
# COMPACT_ATOMS: atom_id res chain seq x y z
N MET A 1 16.57 -8.42 -17.88
CA MET A 1 16.17 -7.17 -17.19
C MET A 1 15.04 -7.50 -16.23
N VAL A 2 15.09 -6.98 -15.00
CA VAL A 2 14.00 -7.12 -14.02
C VAL A 2 12.88 -6.12 -14.39
N LYS A 3 11.61 -6.53 -14.31
CA LYS A 3 10.48 -5.63 -14.59
C LYS A 3 10.15 -4.81 -13.34
N LYS A 4 9.96 -3.50 -13.53
CA LYS A 4 9.52 -2.58 -12.48
C LYS A 4 8.00 -2.51 -12.43
N VAL A 5 7.43 -2.53 -11.23
CA VAL A 5 5.98 -2.55 -11.02
C VAL A 5 5.57 -1.42 -10.09
N ALA A 6 4.67 -0.54 -10.54
CA ALA A 6 4.07 0.48 -9.68
C ALA A 6 2.83 -0.09 -8.99
N ILE A 7 2.77 0.01 -7.67
CA ILE A 7 1.64 -0.41 -6.84
C ILE A 7 1.04 0.85 -6.21
N VAL A 8 -0.27 1.02 -6.31
CA VAL A 8 -0.97 2.19 -5.76
C VAL A 8 -1.86 1.73 -4.60
N GLY A 9 -1.56 2.24 -3.40
CA GLY A 9 -2.16 1.87 -2.13
C GLY A 9 -1.38 0.76 -1.40
N ALA A 10 -1.18 0.93 -0.10
CA ALA A 10 -0.55 -0.02 0.82
C ALA A 10 -1.54 -0.63 1.83
N GLY A 11 -2.78 -0.84 1.39
CA GLY A 11 -3.76 -1.70 2.08
C GLY A 11 -3.45 -3.19 1.91
N VAL A 12 -4.35 -4.06 2.37
CA VAL A 12 -4.20 -5.53 2.26
C VAL A 12 -3.87 -5.99 0.84
N SER A 13 -4.58 -5.46 -0.16
CA SER A 13 -4.32 -5.78 -1.57
C SER A 13 -2.93 -5.33 -2.02
N GLY A 14 -2.55 -4.09 -1.73
CA GLY A 14 -1.24 -3.54 -2.07
C GLY A 14 -0.08 -4.30 -1.46
N LEU A 15 -0.15 -4.62 -0.15
CA LEU A 15 0.87 -5.40 0.54
C LEU A 15 1.02 -6.81 -0.05
N THR A 16 -0.10 -7.45 -0.40
CA THR A 16 -0.07 -8.76 -1.07
C THR A 16 0.54 -8.65 -2.47
N SER A 17 0.22 -7.60 -3.22
CA SER A 17 0.83 -7.33 -4.52
C SER A 17 2.34 -7.12 -4.43
N ILE A 18 2.84 -6.41 -3.40
CA ILE A 18 4.29 -6.25 -3.15
C ILE A 18 4.93 -7.62 -2.93
N LYS A 19 4.36 -8.41 -2.02
CA LYS A 19 4.85 -9.76 -1.69
C LYS A 19 4.93 -10.65 -2.93
N CYS A 20 3.86 -10.71 -3.73
CA CYS A 20 3.84 -11.51 -4.95
C CYS A 20 4.83 -11.00 -6.00
N CYS A 21 5.02 -9.67 -6.13
CA CYS A 21 6.04 -9.13 -7.03
C CYS A 21 7.44 -9.58 -6.65
N LEU A 22 7.77 -9.55 -5.34
CA LEU A 22 9.08 -9.99 -4.86
C LEU A 22 9.29 -11.49 -5.07
N GLU A 23 8.28 -12.33 -4.81
CA GLU A 23 8.35 -13.78 -5.04
C GLU A 23 8.60 -14.14 -6.51
N GLU A 24 8.00 -13.39 -7.43
CA GLU A 24 8.16 -13.57 -8.88
C GLU A 24 9.42 -12.86 -9.43
N GLY A 25 10.28 -12.31 -8.57
CA GLY A 25 11.54 -11.66 -8.96
C GLY A 25 11.36 -10.32 -9.68
N LEU A 26 10.26 -9.60 -9.42
CA LEU A 26 9.99 -8.26 -9.93
C LEU A 26 10.50 -7.18 -8.95
N GLU A 27 10.60 -5.94 -9.41
CA GLU A 27 11.01 -4.78 -8.61
C GLU A 27 9.79 -3.87 -8.35
N PRO A 28 9.05 -4.06 -7.24
CA PRO A 28 7.89 -3.23 -6.92
C PRO A 28 8.29 -1.88 -6.31
N THR A 29 7.54 -0.82 -6.64
CA THR A 29 7.52 0.47 -5.94
C THR A 29 6.08 0.76 -5.53
N CYS A 30 5.83 0.93 -4.23
CA CYS A 30 4.50 1.19 -3.70
C CYS A 30 4.33 2.68 -3.38
N PHE A 31 3.18 3.24 -3.79
CA PHE A 31 2.77 4.60 -3.49
C PHE A 31 1.52 4.55 -2.61
N GLU A 32 1.66 4.94 -1.35
CA GLU A 32 0.56 5.10 -0.40
C GLU A 32 0.36 6.59 -0.13
N GLN A 33 -0.90 7.03 -0.08
CA GLN A 33 -1.23 8.43 0.13
C GLN A 33 -1.09 8.83 1.59
N SER A 34 -1.43 7.93 2.51
CA SER A 34 -1.31 8.14 3.94
C SER A 34 0.12 7.93 4.44
N ASP A 35 0.33 8.28 5.70
CA ASP A 35 1.61 8.19 6.40
C ASP A 35 1.95 6.78 6.91
N ASP A 36 1.08 5.79 6.70
CA ASP A 36 1.28 4.41 7.17
C ASP A 36 0.46 3.41 6.34
N ILE A 37 0.75 2.12 6.48
CA ILE A 37 0.12 1.02 5.75
C ILE A 37 -1.21 0.58 6.38
N GLY A 38 -1.88 -0.38 5.74
CA GLY A 38 -3.04 -1.09 6.30
C GLY A 38 -4.38 -0.64 5.73
N GLY A 39 -4.46 0.56 5.15
CA GLY A 39 -5.66 1.08 4.51
C GLY A 39 -6.86 1.02 5.46
N LEU A 40 -7.93 0.34 5.07
CA LEU A 40 -9.15 0.16 5.87
C LEU A 40 -8.89 -0.34 7.31
N TRP A 41 -7.85 -1.15 7.51
CA TRP A 41 -7.57 -1.77 8.81
C TRP A 41 -6.74 -0.90 9.74
N ARG A 42 -6.20 0.21 9.25
CA ARG A 42 -5.53 1.20 10.10
C ARG A 42 -6.59 2.13 10.68
N PHE A 43 -6.87 1.94 11.96
CA PHE A 43 -7.75 2.84 12.69
C PHE A 43 -7.08 4.21 12.87
N THR A 44 -7.78 5.28 12.47
CA THR A 44 -7.36 6.66 12.71
C THR A 44 -8.48 7.41 13.41
N VAL A 45 -8.13 8.20 14.43
CA VAL A 45 -9.09 9.09 15.08
C VAL A 45 -9.37 10.26 14.15
N SER A 46 -10.54 10.27 13.51
CA SER A 46 -11.05 11.46 12.83
C SER A 46 -11.82 12.30 13.84
N TYR A 47 -11.35 13.52 14.08
CA TYR A 47 -12.18 14.52 14.74
C TYR A 47 -13.13 15.11 13.69
N ASP A 48 -14.42 14.88 13.85
CA ASP A 48 -15.42 15.56 13.03
C ASP A 48 -15.48 17.02 13.48
N SER A 49 -14.89 17.92 12.70
CA SER A 49 -14.88 19.36 12.96
C SER A 49 -16.21 20.04 12.60
N ARG A 50 -17.31 19.28 12.45
CA ARG A 50 -18.65 19.76 12.08
C ARG A 50 -19.60 19.96 13.27
N VAL A 51 -19.06 20.02 14.50
CA VAL A 51 -19.78 20.50 15.68
C VAL A 51 -19.09 21.72 16.29
#